data_AF-A0A3M1CDN9-F1
#
_entry.id   AF-A0A3M1CDN9-F1
#
_cell.length_a   1.000
_cell.length_b   1.000
_cell.length_c   1.000
_cell.angle_alpha   90.00
_cell.angle_beta   90.00
_cell.angle_gamma   90.00
#
_symmetry.space_group_name_H-M   'P 1'
#
loop_
_entity.id
_entity.type
_entity.pdbx_description
1 polymer ?
#
loop_
_entity_poly.entity_id
_entity_poly.type
_entity_poly.pdbx_seq_one_letter_code
_entity_poly.pdbx_strand_id
1 'polypeptide(L)' 'LQVWRFRGDWDWNGVVNISDLTLLLQYLFDSPAPPPQPTMEVGDINCDGVINVSDLTVMIAFLFITFQAPNCGP' A
#
# COMPACT_ATOMS: atom_id res chain seq x y z
N LEU A 1 -4.61 13.11 5.48
CA LEU A 1 -5.02 12.66 6.84
C LEU A 1 -3.88 11.80 7.38
N GLN A 2 -3.38 12.08 8.59
CA GLN A 2 -2.20 11.40 9.14
C GLN A 2 -2.60 10.05 9.75
N VAL A 3 -2.08 8.94 9.24
CA VAL A 3 -2.06 7.66 9.96
C VAL A 3 -0.68 7.00 9.75
N TRP A 4 0.31 7.43 10.53
CA TRP A 4 1.53 6.67 10.85
C TRP A 4 2.40 6.10 9.70
N ARG A 5 2.33 6.75 8.52
CA ARG A 5 3.47 7.36 7.79
C ARG A 5 4.43 6.36 7.12
N PHE A 6 4.06 5.51 6.16
CA PHE A 6 3.61 5.83 4.80
C PHE A 6 3.05 4.56 4.11
N ARG A 7 2.40 3.66 4.87
CA ARG A 7 1.86 2.41 4.29
C ARG A 7 0.80 2.72 3.24
N GLY A 8 0.94 2.11 2.07
CA GLY A 8 0.14 2.38 0.89
C GLY A 8 0.61 3.57 0.04
N ASP A 9 1.54 4.43 0.49
CA ASP A 9 2.12 5.50 -0.36
C ASP A 9 3.35 4.95 -1.09
N TRP A 10 3.10 4.13 -2.09
CA TRP A 10 4.08 3.32 -2.81
C TRP A 10 5.15 4.14 -3.52
N ASP A 11 4.78 5.31 -4.04
CA ASP A 11 5.70 6.23 -4.71
C ASP A 11 6.29 7.31 -3.79
N TRP A 12 5.90 7.31 -2.51
CA TRP A 12 6.35 8.25 -1.48
C TRP A 12 6.08 9.72 -1.83
N ASN A 13 4.98 10.00 -2.54
CA ASN A 13 4.62 11.38 -2.91
C ASN A 13 3.85 12.13 -1.80
N GLY A 14 3.49 11.43 -0.71
CA GLY A 14 2.72 11.95 0.42
C GLY A 14 1.21 11.79 0.28
N VAL A 15 0.72 11.11 -0.77
CA VAL A 15 -0.69 10.98 -1.12
C VAL A 15 -1.00 9.57 -1.60
N VAL A 16 -1.68 8.79 -0.76
CA VAL A 16 -2.20 7.48 -1.13
C VAL A 16 -3.37 7.61 -2.11
N ASN A 17 -3.20 7.13 -3.33
CA ASN A 17 -4.17 7.20 -4.42
C ASN A 17 -4.06 6.01 -5.41
N ILE A 18 -4.71 6.12 -6.58
CA ILE A 18 -4.77 5.07 -7.60
C ILE A 18 -3.39 4.75 -8.21
N SER A 19 -2.48 5.72 -8.24
CA SER A 19 -1.10 5.51 -8.69
C SER A 19 -0.38 4.48 -7.82
N ASP A 20 -0.56 4.54 -6.49
CA ASP A 20 0.02 3.58 -5.57
C ASP A 20 -0.54 2.17 -5.75
N LEU A 21 -1.85 2.07 -5.93
CA LEU A 21 -2.54 0.82 -6.26
C LEU A 21 -1.97 0.21 -7.56
N THR A 22 -1.68 1.05 -8.54
CA THR A 22 -1.12 0.60 -9.83
C THR A 22 0.31 0.07 -9.65
N LEU A 23 1.12 0.70 -8.80
CA LEU A 23 2.47 0.22 -8.48
C LEU A 23 2.45 -1.09 -7.69
N LEU A 24 1.53 -1.24 -6.74
CA LEU A 24 1.32 -2.50 -6.02
C LEU A 24 0.95 -3.64 -6.99
N LEU A 25 0.06 -3.38 -7.95
CA LEU A 25 -0.30 -4.38 -8.97
C LEU A 25 0.90 -4.75 -9.85
N GLN A 26 1.68 -3.78 -10.29
CA GLN A 26 2.91 -4.03 -11.04
C GLN A 26 3.86 -4.91 -10.24
N TYR A 27 4.07 -4.62 -8.96
CA TYR A 27 4.93 -5.43 -8.10
C TYR A 27 4.46 -6.87 -7.92
N LEU A 28 3.15 -7.08 -7.82
CA LEU A 28 2.57 -8.41 -7.61
C LEU A 28 2.54 -9.26 -8.89
N PHE A 29 2.39 -8.65 -10.06
CA PHE A 29 2.03 -9.37 -11.29
C PHE A 29 2.94 -9.09 -12.50
N ASP A 30 3.70 -8.00 -12.52
CA ASP A 30 4.57 -7.62 -13.64
C ASP A 30 6.06 -7.70 -13.24
N SER A 31 6.92 -7.96 -14.24
CA SER A 31 8.37 -7.95 -14.04
C SER A 31 9.07 -7.32 -15.25
N PRO A 32 9.97 -6.34 -15.06
CA PRO A 32 10.43 -5.80 -13.77
C PRO A 32 9.45 -4.78 -13.18
N ALA A 33 9.27 -4.82 -11.86
CA ALA A 33 8.49 -3.84 -11.12
C ALA A 33 9.34 -3.17 -10.03
N PRO A 34 9.17 -1.85 -9.80
CA PRO A 34 9.86 -1.16 -8.73
C PRO A 34 9.36 -1.65 -7.36
N PRO A 35 10.25 -1.86 -6.37
CA PRO A 35 9.83 -2.11 -5.00
C PRO A 35 9.21 -0.83 -4.40
N PRO A 36 8.33 -0.97 -3.40
CA PRO A 36 7.74 0.18 -2.71
C PRO A 36 8.85 1.06 -2.08
N GLN A 37 8.63 2.37 -2.08
CA GLN A 37 9.57 3.35 -1.53
C GLN A 37 9.07 3.91 -0.20
N PRO A 38 9.97 4.24 0.74
CA PRO A 38 11.41 4.01 0.78
C PRO A 38 11.78 2.64 1.36
N THR A 39 10.80 1.89 1.86
CA THR A 39 11.01 0.60 2.51
C THR A 39 9.90 -0.39 2.15
N MET A 40 10.14 -1.68 2.39
CA MET A 40 9.18 -2.75 2.08
C MET A 40 7.90 -2.67 2.90
N GLU A 41 7.98 -2.12 4.11
CA GLU A 41 6.84 -1.92 5.01
C GLU A 41 5.75 -1.04 4.38
N VAL A 42 6.09 -0.20 3.39
CA VAL A 42 5.10 0.59 2.66
C VAL A 42 4.13 -0.28 1.88
N GLY A 43 4.61 -1.39 1.31
CA GLY A 43 3.78 -2.32 0.54
C GLY A 43 3.01 -3.33 1.38
N ASP A 44 3.41 -3.54 2.64
CA ASP A 44 2.73 -4.36 3.64
C ASP A 44 1.63 -3.53 4.30
N ILE A 45 0.56 -3.28 3.55
CA ILE A 45 -0.54 -2.39 3.93
C ILE A 45 -1.38 -2.99 5.06
N ASN A 46 -1.47 -4.32 5.15
CA ASN A 46 -2.22 -5.01 6.21
C ASN A 46 -1.37 -5.33 7.46
N CYS A 47 -0.06 -5.10 7.41
CA CYS A 47 0.88 -5.32 8.52
C CYS A 47 1.02 -6.78 8.96
N ASP A 48 0.88 -7.73 8.03
CA ASP A 48 1.12 -9.15 8.28
C ASP A 48 2.57 -9.57 8.01
N GLY A 49 3.38 -8.65 7.48
CA GLY A 49 4.80 -8.86 7.18
C GLY A 49 5.08 -9.46 5.80
N VAL A 50 4.07 -9.61 4.94
CA VAL A 50 4.20 -10.17 3.59
C VAL A 50 3.42 -9.34 2.57
N ILE A 51 4.12 -8.73 1.62
CA ILE A 51 3.48 -8.03 0.51
C ILE A 51 2.81 -9.03 -0.45
N ASN A 52 1.49 -9.08 -0.45
CA ASN A 52 0.70 -9.98 -1.28
C ASN A 52 -0.69 -9.42 -1.64
N VAL A 53 -1.58 -10.25 -2.19
CA VAL A 53 -2.93 -9.86 -2.61
C VAL A 53 -3.85 -9.40 -1.46
N SER A 54 -3.50 -9.74 -0.21
CA SER A 54 -4.19 -9.24 0.97
C SER A 54 -3.98 -7.72 1.16
N ASP A 55 -2.79 -7.20 0.88
CA ASP A 55 -2.52 -5.76 0.88
C ASP A 55 -3.33 -5.03 -0.18
N LEU A 56 -3.43 -5.62 -1.37
CA LEU A 56 -4.25 -5.11 -2.47
C LEU A 56 -5.72 -4.98 -2.06
N THR A 57 -6.25 -5.99 -1.37
CA THR A 57 -7.64 -5.98 -0.89
C THR A 57 -7.88 -4.83 0.08
N VAL A 58 -6.93 -4.58 0.98
CA VAL A 58 -6.98 -3.51 1.96
C VAL A 58 -6.86 -2.13 1.29
N MET A 59 -5.97 -1.99 0.31
CA MET A 59 -5.81 -0.76 -0.48
C MET A 59 -7.09 -0.39 -1.23
N ILE A 60 -7.76 -1.36 -1.86
CA ILE A 60 -9.04 -1.14 -2.55
C ILE A 60 -10.11 -0.70 -1.56
N ALA A 61 -10.19 -1.36 -0.40
CA ALA A 61 -11.15 -0.99 0.63
C ALA A 61 -10.93 0.46 1.10
N PHE A 62 -9.67 0.85 1.34
CA PHE A 62 -9.31 2.23 1.68
C PHE A 62 -9.70 3.23 0.59
N LEU A 63 -9.38 2.97 -0.68
CA LEU A 63 -9.60 3.93 -1.76
C LEU A 63 -11.08 4.09 -2.17
N PHE A 64 -11.90 3.05 -2.02
CA PHE A 64 -13.23 3.01 -2.67
C PHE A 64 -14.39 2.62 -1.76
N ILE A 65 -14.14 2.04 -0.58
CA ILE A 65 -15.19 1.43 0.24
C ILE A 65 -15.30 2.10 1.60
N THR A 66 -14.27 1.97 2.43
CA THR A 66 -14.30 2.39 3.83
C THR A 66 -13.72 3.79 4.03
N PHE A 67 -12.76 4.21 3.19
CA PHE A 67 -11.97 5.42 3.39
C PHE A 67 -11.25 5.46 4.76
N GLN A 68 -11.11 4.30 5.40
CA GLN A 68 -10.46 4.11 6.68
C GLN A 68 -9.14 3.40 6.46
N ALA A 69 -8.05 4.05 6.87
CA ALA A 69 -6.73 3.44 6.81
C ALA A 69 -6.67 2.23 7.75
N PRO A 70 -5.88 1.20 7.41
CA PRO A 70 -5.72 0.03 8.26
C PRO A 70 -5.05 0.44 9.57
N ASN A 71 -5.61 -0.02 10.69
CA ASN A 71 -4.93 0.08 11.97
C ASN A 71 -3.91 -1.04 12.05
N CYS A 72 -2.72 -0.79 11.54
CA CYS A 72 -1.56 -1.52 12.02
C CYS A 72 -1.45 -1.19 13.51
N GLY A 73 -1.46 -2.24 14.35
CA GLY A 73 -1.38 -2.08 15.81
C GLY A 73 -0.14 -1.31 16.27
N PRO A 74 0.02 -1.09 17.59
CA PRO A 74 1.23 -0.46 18.12
C PRO A 74 2.51 -1.21 17.74
#